data_AF-A0A3L6DAY6-F1
#
_entry.id   AF-A0A3L6DAY6-F1
#
_cell.length_a   1.000
_cell.length_b   1.000
_cell.length_c   1.000
_cell.angle_alpha   90.00
_cell.angle_beta   90.00
_cell.angle_gamma   90.00
#
_symmetry.space_group_name_H-M   'P 1'
#
loop_
_entity.id
_entity.type
_entity.pdbx_description
1 polymer ?
#
loop_
_entity_poly.entity_id
_entity_poly.type
_entity_poly.pdbx_seq_one_letter_code
_entity_poly.pdbx_strand_id
1 'polypeptide(L)'
;MAFELPWERYGPYNLIMHGWDEMVYDDKNWIGLNTGSFLLRNCQWSLDMLDTWAPMGPKGPVRIEAGKVLTKSLKDRPVFEADDQSAMVYILATQREEWGDKVYLENGYYLHGYWGILVDRYEEMLENYKPGLGDHRWPLVTHFVGCKPCGKFGDYPVERCLKNMDRAFNFGDNQILQMYGFTHKSLASRRVKRIRNETSNPLETKDELGLLHPAFKAVKTST
;
A
#
# COMPACT_ATOMS: atom_id res chain seq x y z
N MET A 1 -11.18 3.50 3.04
CA MET A 1 -11.25 4.25 4.31
C MET A 1 -11.83 3.44 5.47
N ALA A 2 -12.67 2.42 5.24
CA ALA A 2 -13.29 1.64 6.32
C ALA A 2 -12.55 0.33 6.72
N PHE A 3 -11.53 -0.08 5.97
CA PHE A 3 -10.76 -1.29 6.28
C PHE A 3 -9.77 -1.00 7.42
N GLU A 4 -9.74 -1.86 8.44
CA GLU A 4 -8.75 -1.84 9.51
C GLU A 4 -7.79 -3.02 9.34
N LEU A 5 -6.49 -2.78 9.57
CA LEU A 5 -5.49 -3.82 9.47
C LEU A 5 -5.76 -4.93 10.51
N PRO A 6 -5.63 -6.22 10.16
CA PRO A 6 -5.94 -7.32 11.07
C PRO A 6 -4.80 -7.54 12.09
N TRP A 7 -4.64 -6.63 13.06
CA TRP A 7 -3.49 -6.59 13.98
C TRP A 7 -3.20 -7.92 14.69
N GLU A 8 -4.24 -8.64 15.11
CA GLU A 8 -4.09 -9.94 15.79
C GLU A 8 -3.38 -10.98 14.92
N ARG A 9 -3.61 -10.97 13.60
CA ARG A 9 -2.91 -11.82 12.62
C ARG A 9 -1.40 -11.64 12.70
N TYR A 10 -0.95 -10.43 12.97
CA TYR A 10 0.48 -10.06 12.98
C TYR A 10 1.15 -10.20 14.34
N GLY A 11 0.45 -10.71 15.36
CA GLY A 11 0.99 -10.92 16.70
C GLY A 11 2.37 -11.60 16.74
N PRO A 12 2.59 -12.70 15.99
CA PRO A 12 3.88 -13.42 15.98
C PRO A 12 5.01 -12.77 15.18
N TYR A 13 4.70 -11.79 14.32
CA TYR A 13 5.60 -11.27 13.28
C TYR A 13 6.13 -9.87 13.62
N ASN A 14 7.24 -9.49 12.98
CA ASN A 14 7.91 -8.20 13.18
C ASN A 14 7.92 -7.33 11.92
N LEU A 15 7.93 -7.94 10.73
CA LEU A 15 7.89 -7.23 9.46
C LEU A 15 6.74 -7.78 8.61
N ILE A 16 5.87 -6.89 8.14
CA ILE A 16 4.72 -7.24 7.31
C ILE A 16 4.79 -6.44 6.03
N MET A 17 4.88 -7.13 4.90
CA MET A 17 4.94 -6.54 3.57
C MET A 17 3.92 -7.21 2.68
N HIS A 18 3.40 -6.52 1.68
CA HIS A 18 2.63 -7.19 0.66
C HIS A 18 3.56 -8.06 -0.20
N GLY A 19 3.20 -9.32 -0.45
CA GLY A 19 4.01 -10.22 -1.27
C GLY A 19 3.56 -11.68 -1.21
N TRP A 20 4.34 -12.54 -1.87
CA TRP A 20 4.08 -13.97 -1.95
C TRP A 20 5.35 -14.77 -1.63
N ASP A 21 5.21 -15.79 -0.78
CA ASP A 21 6.33 -16.64 -0.36
C ASP A 21 7.04 -17.26 -1.55
N GLU A 22 6.30 -17.84 -2.49
CA GLU A 22 6.83 -18.48 -3.68
C GLU A 22 7.60 -17.48 -4.57
N MET A 23 7.10 -16.25 -4.68
CA MET A 23 7.76 -15.23 -5.49
C MET A 23 9.07 -14.74 -4.88
N VAL A 24 9.16 -14.70 -3.54
CA VAL A 24 10.33 -14.20 -2.82
C VAL A 24 11.37 -15.31 -2.61
N TYR A 25 10.96 -16.44 -2.01
CA TYR A 25 11.88 -17.46 -1.54
C TYR A 25 12.26 -18.47 -2.62
N ASP A 26 11.34 -18.80 -3.54
CA ASP A 26 11.58 -19.82 -4.57
C ASP A 26 12.04 -19.16 -5.88
N ASP A 27 11.24 -18.24 -6.40
CA ASP A 27 11.48 -17.55 -7.68
C ASP A 27 12.55 -16.45 -7.60
N LYS A 28 12.76 -15.88 -6.41
CA LYS A 28 13.64 -14.73 -6.18
C LYS A 28 13.30 -13.55 -7.09
N ASN A 29 12.00 -13.31 -7.29
CA ASN A 29 11.51 -12.24 -8.13
C ASN A 29 11.63 -10.88 -7.41
N TRP A 30 12.22 -9.89 -8.07
CA TRP A 30 12.44 -8.57 -7.46
C TRP A 30 11.15 -7.80 -7.09
N ILE A 31 10.01 -8.22 -7.65
CA ILE A 31 8.66 -7.72 -7.31
C ILE A 31 7.82 -8.73 -6.51
N GLY A 32 8.45 -9.79 -5.96
CA GLY A 32 7.75 -10.77 -5.12
C GLY A 32 7.21 -10.20 -3.81
N LEU A 33 7.73 -9.05 -3.38
CA LEU A 33 7.23 -8.24 -2.27
C LEU A 33 7.30 -6.74 -2.62
N ASN A 34 6.67 -5.90 -1.81
CA ASN A 34 6.76 -4.44 -1.93
C ASN A 34 7.17 -3.76 -0.62
N THR A 35 8.13 -2.84 -0.69
CA THR A 35 8.63 -2.03 0.43
C THR A 35 8.07 -0.60 0.44
N GLY A 36 7.08 -0.30 -0.41
CA GLY A 36 6.41 1.01 -0.44
C GLY A 36 5.30 1.17 0.62
N SER A 37 4.79 0.05 1.15
CA SER A 37 3.85 0.04 2.27
C SER A 37 4.06 -1.23 3.10
N PHE A 38 4.53 -1.05 4.34
CA PHE A 38 4.86 -2.15 5.23
C PHE A 38 4.74 -1.73 6.69
N LEU A 39 4.68 -2.72 7.57
CA LEU A 39 4.70 -2.54 9.02
C LEU A 39 5.99 -3.10 9.58
N LEU A 40 6.67 -2.33 10.43
CA LEU A 40 7.87 -2.77 11.13
C LEU A 40 7.67 -2.57 12.64
N ARG A 41 7.69 -3.67 13.40
CA ARG A 41 7.51 -3.66 14.84
C ARG A 41 8.69 -2.96 15.50
N ASN A 42 8.45 -2.12 16.49
CA ASN A 42 9.53 -1.58 17.32
C ASN A 42 10.07 -2.67 18.26
N CYS A 43 11.21 -3.27 17.91
CA CYS A 43 11.88 -4.32 18.70
C CYS A 43 13.34 -4.49 18.23
N GLN A 44 14.15 -5.23 19.01
CA GLN A 44 15.56 -5.47 18.68
C GLN A 44 15.74 -6.13 17.30
N TRP A 45 14.94 -7.14 16.98
CA TRP A 45 14.97 -7.82 15.68
C TRP A 45 14.86 -6.83 14.51
N SER A 46 14.06 -5.77 14.66
CA SER A 46 13.88 -4.77 13.62
C SER A 46 15.08 -3.85 13.47
N LEU A 47 15.82 -3.57 14.55
CA LEU A 47 17.09 -2.85 14.47
C LEU A 47 18.12 -3.69 13.72
N ASP A 48 18.22 -4.97 14.04
CA ASP A 48 19.14 -5.92 13.39
C ASP A 48 18.80 -6.08 11.89
N MET A 49 17.52 -6.12 11.54
CA MET A 49 17.06 -6.14 10.15
C MET A 49 17.45 -4.85 9.41
N LEU A 50 17.32 -3.68 10.04
CA LEU A 50 17.72 -2.41 9.42
C LEU A 50 19.24 -2.36 9.17
N ASP A 51 20.05 -2.84 10.11
CA ASP A 51 21.50 -2.95 9.96
C ASP A 51 21.89 -3.91 8.82
N THR A 52 21.12 -4.99 8.64
CA THR A 52 21.31 -5.96 7.55
C THR A 52 20.86 -5.41 6.20
N TRP A 53 19.86 -4.54 6.18
CA TRP A 53 19.27 -3.97 4.96
C TRP A 53 20.05 -2.78 4.40
N ALA A 54 20.62 -1.95 5.29
CA ALA A 54 21.36 -0.74 4.94
C ALA A 54 22.61 -0.89 4.03
N PRO A 55 23.39 -1.99 4.01
CA PRO A 55 24.70 -2.05 3.35
C PRO A 55 24.68 -1.82 1.83
N MET A 56 23.56 -2.11 1.15
CA MET A 56 23.42 -1.85 -0.29
C MET A 56 22.97 -0.40 -0.60
N GLY A 57 22.73 0.41 0.44
CA GLY A 57 22.21 1.76 0.35
C GLY A 57 23.19 2.89 0.04
N PRO A 58 24.47 2.90 0.47
CA PRO A 58 25.34 4.06 0.29
C PRO A 58 25.54 4.46 -1.19
N LYS A 59 25.22 5.72 -1.53
CA LYS A 59 25.29 6.24 -2.90
C LYS A 59 26.73 6.17 -3.44
N GLY A 60 26.86 5.87 -4.74
CA GLY A 60 28.14 5.80 -5.43
C GLY A 60 28.53 4.35 -5.73
N PRO A 61 29.84 4.01 -5.69
CA PRO A 61 30.32 2.68 -6.08
C PRO A 61 29.61 1.54 -5.35
N VAL A 62 29.31 1.69 -4.04
CA VAL A 62 28.63 0.66 -3.25
C VAL A 62 27.27 0.30 -3.84
N ARG A 63 26.38 1.29 -4.02
CA ARG A 63 25.04 1.06 -4.58
C ARG A 63 25.06 0.58 -6.04
N ILE A 64 26.03 1.05 -6.84
CA ILE A 64 26.19 0.62 -8.24
C ILE A 64 26.61 -0.85 -8.31
N GLU A 65 27.62 -1.26 -7.54
CA GLU A 65 28.08 -2.66 -7.52
C GLU A 65 27.02 -3.59 -6.90
N ALA A 66 26.34 -3.16 -5.83
CA ALA A 66 25.20 -3.90 -5.27
C ALA A 66 24.08 -4.06 -6.31
N GLY A 67 23.78 -3.05 -7.12
CA GLY A 67 22.80 -3.15 -8.20
C GLY A 67 23.13 -4.24 -9.23
N LYS A 68 24.40 -4.44 -9.55
CA LYS A 68 24.85 -5.55 -10.42
C LYS A 68 24.63 -6.91 -9.77
N VAL A 69 24.94 -7.03 -8.47
CA VAL A 69 24.69 -8.26 -7.70
C VAL A 69 23.21 -8.60 -7.67
N LEU A 70 22.35 -7.61 -7.37
CA LEU A 70 20.90 -7.78 -7.34
C LEU A 70 20.34 -8.17 -8.71
N THR A 71 20.78 -7.51 -9.78
CA THR A 71 20.34 -7.83 -11.15
C THR A 71 20.73 -9.25 -11.57
N LYS A 72 21.91 -9.72 -11.13
CA LYS A 72 22.36 -11.09 -11.41
C LYS A 72 21.61 -12.13 -10.58
N SER A 73 21.18 -11.77 -9.37
CA SER A 73 20.64 -12.72 -8.38
C SER A 73 19.12 -12.80 -8.40
N LEU A 74 18.44 -11.74 -8.83
CA LEU A 74 16.98 -11.63 -8.79
C LEU A 74 16.37 -11.77 -10.19
N LYS A 75 15.30 -12.56 -10.26
CA LYS A 75 14.52 -12.78 -11.47
C LYS A 75 13.82 -11.49 -11.89
N ASP A 76 13.82 -11.24 -13.21
CA ASP A 76 13.16 -10.13 -13.90
C ASP A 76 13.56 -8.70 -13.47
N ARG A 77 14.62 -8.55 -12.68
CA ARG A 77 15.12 -7.22 -12.27
C ARG A 77 15.84 -6.53 -13.46
N PRO A 78 15.45 -5.31 -13.85
CA PRO A 78 16.22 -4.56 -14.85
C PRO A 78 17.57 -4.07 -14.31
N VAL A 79 18.45 -3.62 -15.21
CA VAL A 79 19.78 -3.10 -14.87
C VAL A 79 19.68 -1.66 -14.36
N PHE A 80 19.82 -1.47 -13.06
CA PHE A 80 19.97 -0.16 -12.41
C PHE A 80 20.64 -0.31 -11.02
N GLU A 81 20.98 0.82 -10.38
CA GLU A 81 21.54 0.87 -9.02
C GLU A 81 20.69 0.06 -8.02
N ALA A 82 21.29 -0.39 -6.91
CA ALA A 82 20.53 -1.05 -5.85
C ALA A 82 19.39 -0.16 -5.32
N ASP A 83 18.25 -0.79 -5.07
CA ASP A 83 17.07 -0.25 -4.42
C ASP A 83 16.73 -1.09 -3.18
N ASP A 84 15.99 -0.47 -2.26
CA ASP A 84 15.61 -1.07 -0.99
C ASP A 84 14.74 -2.32 -1.18
N GLN A 85 13.80 -2.33 -2.13
CA GLN A 85 12.93 -3.47 -2.39
C GLN A 85 13.73 -4.71 -2.84
N SER A 86 14.60 -4.54 -3.83
CA SER A 86 15.45 -5.62 -4.33
C SER A 86 16.41 -6.12 -3.25
N ALA A 87 17.00 -5.21 -2.45
CA ALA A 87 17.85 -5.61 -1.33
C ALA A 87 17.09 -6.46 -0.30
N MET A 88 15.83 -6.11 0.01
CA MET A 88 14.97 -6.90 0.91
C MET A 88 14.68 -8.28 0.34
N VAL A 89 14.30 -8.39 -0.94
CA VAL A 89 14.11 -9.70 -1.61
C VAL A 89 15.38 -10.53 -1.50
N TYR A 90 16.54 -9.94 -1.80
CA TYR A 90 17.82 -10.65 -1.76
C TYR A 90 18.15 -11.16 -0.36
N ILE A 91 17.96 -10.34 0.69
CA ILE A 91 18.19 -10.74 2.09
C ILE A 91 17.27 -11.90 2.45
N LEU A 92 15.96 -11.77 2.22
CA LEU A 92 15.01 -12.82 2.59
C LEU A 92 15.23 -14.13 1.81
N ALA A 93 15.57 -14.04 0.52
CA ALA A 93 15.85 -15.21 -0.31
C ALA A 93 17.18 -15.91 0.04
N THR A 94 18.16 -15.21 0.60
CA THR A 94 19.49 -15.76 0.92
C THR A 94 19.68 -16.10 2.40
N GLN A 95 18.88 -15.50 3.28
CA GLN A 95 18.96 -15.62 4.74
C GLN A 95 17.59 -15.97 5.33
N ARG A 96 16.83 -16.85 4.66
CA ARG A 96 15.46 -17.24 5.08
C ARG A 96 15.41 -17.79 6.50
N GLU A 97 16.37 -18.62 6.89
CA GLU A 97 16.44 -19.22 8.23
C GLU A 97 16.64 -18.17 9.34
N GLU A 98 17.30 -17.05 9.02
CA GLU A 98 17.58 -15.99 9.99
C GLU A 98 16.40 -15.03 10.15
N TRP A 99 15.73 -14.68 9.04
CA TRP A 99 14.73 -13.61 9.04
C TRP A 99 13.29 -14.08 8.80
N GLY A 100 13.10 -15.15 8.02
CA GLY A 100 11.81 -15.55 7.45
C GLY A 100 10.71 -15.77 8.48
N ASP A 101 11.04 -16.37 9.63
CA ASP A 101 10.07 -16.71 10.69
C ASP A 101 9.40 -15.48 11.33
N LYS A 102 9.97 -14.28 11.14
CA LYS A 102 9.44 -13.01 11.64
C LYS A 102 8.89 -12.09 10.55
N VAL A 103 8.90 -12.54 9.29
CA VAL A 103 8.31 -11.85 8.16
C VAL A 103 6.96 -12.46 7.80
N TYR A 104 5.96 -11.62 7.57
CA TYR A 104 4.68 -12.02 7.00
C TYR A 104 4.51 -11.37 5.63
N LEU A 105 4.40 -12.20 4.59
CA LEU A 105 4.08 -11.74 3.24
C LEU A 105 2.56 -11.77 3.02
N GLU A 106 1.94 -10.59 3.13
CA GLU A 106 0.49 -10.42 3.04
C GLU A 106 0.03 -10.38 1.59
N ASN A 107 -0.97 -11.20 1.26
CA ASN A 107 -1.61 -11.24 -0.06
C ASN A 107 -3.14 -11.39 0.01
N GLY A 108 -3.72 -11.39 1.22
CA GLY A 108 -5.17 -11.48 1.43
C GLY A 108 -5.90 -10.14 1.20
N TYR A 109 -5.16 -9.03 1.24
CA TYR A 109 -5.65 -7.69 0.89
C TYR A 109 -4.50 -6.84 0.34
N TYR A 110 -4.82 -5.72 -0.31
CA TYR A 110 -3.83 -4.84 -0.91
C TYR A 110 -3.21 -3.88 0.11
N LEU A 111 -2.35 -4.40 0.99
CA LEU A 111 -1.40 -3.56 1.75
C LEU A 111 -0.52 -2.74 0.80
N HIS A 112 -0.21 -3.31 -0.36
CA HIS A 112 0.24 -2.61 -1.55
C HIS A 112 -0.59 -3.10 -2.74
N GLY A 113 -1.21 -2.20 -3.49
CA GLY A 113 -1.95 -2.54 -4.71
C GLY A 113 -1.35 -1.87 -5.93
N TYR A 114 -0.91 -2.65 -6.92
CA TYR A 114 -0.37 -2.11 -8.17
C TYR A 114 -1.44 -1.35 -8.94
N TRP A 115 -1.25 -0.03 -9.11
CA TRP A 115 -2.26 0.84 -9.69
C TRP A 115 -2.74 0.41 -11.09
N GLY A 116 -1.85 -0.16 -11.91
CA GLY A 116 -2.12 -0.51 -13.30
C GLY A 116 -3.20 -1.57 -13.51
N ILE A 117 -3.53 -2.36 -12.47
CA ILE A 117 -4.62 -3.36 -12.49
C ILE A 117 -5.86 -2.93 -11.69
N LEU A 118 -5.78 -1.80 -10.97
CA LEU A 118 -6.82 -1.35 -10.04
C LEU A 118 -7.62 -0.17 -10.57
N VAL A 119 -6.96 0.86 -11.10
CA VAL A 119 -7.59 2.17 -11.35
C VAL A 119 -8.69 2.15 -12.43
N ASP A 120 -8.62 1.17 -13.32
CA ASP A 120 -9.62 0.98 -14.38
C ASP A 120 -10.85 0.20 -13.88
N ARG A 121 -10.80 -0.39 -12.67
CA ARG A 121 -11.89 -1.14 -12.04
C ARG A 121 -12.68 -0.33 -11.01
N TYR A 122 -12.35 0.92 -10.75
CA TYR A 122 -13.02 1.70 -9.70
C TYR A 122 -14.53 1.86 -9.92
N GLU A 123 -14.98 2.06 -11.16
CA GLU A 123 -16.41 2.13 -11.47
C GLU A 123 -17.11 0.79 -11.20
N GLU A 124 -16.51 -0.34 -11.58
CA GLU A 124 -17.00 -1.68 -11.24
C GLU A 124 -17.09 -1.87 -9.72
N MET A 125 -16.09 -1.38 -8.97
CA MET A 125 -16.07 -1.47 -7.51
C MET A 125 -17.17 -0.65 -6.84
N LEU A 126 -17.43 0.56 -7.34
CA LEU A 126 -18.50 1.43 -6.86
C LEU A 126 -19.89 0.83 -7.08
N GLU A 127 -20.06 0.06 -8.16
CA GLU A 127 -21.34 -0.57 -8.51
C GLU A 127 -21.60 -1.85 -7.72
N ASN A 128 -20.58 -2.69 -7.57
CA ASN A 128 -20.76 -4.07 -7.09
C ASN A 128 -20.34 -4.31 -5.64
N TYR A 129 -19.54 -3.41 -5.05
CA TYR A 129 -18.94 -3.61 -3.74
C TYR A 129 -19.07 -2.39 -2.83
N LYS A 130 -18.60 -2.54 -1.59
CA LYS A 130 -18.57 -1.48 -0.58
C LYS A 130 -17.20 -1.40 0.09
N PRO A 131 -16.81 -0.22 0.61
CA PRO A 131 -15.60 -0.06 1.40
C PRO A 131 -15.54 -1.02 2.60
N GLY A 132 -14.33 -1.41 2.99
CA GLY A 132 -14.08 -2.26 4.16
C GLY A 132 -13.54 -3.65 3.83
N LEU A 133 -13.36 -3.98 2.54
CA LEU A 133 -12.84 -5.28 2.10
C LEU A 133 -11.30 -5.31 1.98
N GLY A 134 -10.68 -4.21 1.53
CA GLY A 134 -9.23 -4.05 1.45
C GLY A 134 -8.55 -4.74 0.26
N ASP A 135 -9.24 -5.60 -0.48
CA ASP A 135 -8.73 -6.48 -1.53
C ASP A 135 -9.16 -6.05 -2.96
N HIS A 136 -9.18 -6.99 -3.91
CA HIS A 136 -9.62 -6.81 -5.30
C HIS A 136 -11.05 -6.29 -5.48
N ARG A 137 -11.87 -6.27 -4.44
CA ARG A 137 -13.23 -5.71 -4.44
C ARG A 137 -13.24 -4.26 -3.97
N TRP A 138 -12.31 -3.89 -3.11
CA TRP A 138 -12.11 -2.50 -2.66
C TRP A 138 -10.70 -2.31 -2.09
N PRO A 139 -9.70 -1.90 -2.88
CA PRO A 139 -8.30 -1.93 -2.46
C PRO A 139 -8.05 -0.99 -1.29
N LEU A 140 -7.27 -1.45 -0.30
CA LEU A 140 -6.81 -0.59 0.79
C LEU A 140 -5.83 0.46 0.26
N VAL A 141 -4.83 0.04 -0.52
CA VAL A 141 -3.80 0.92 -1.10
C VAL A 141 -3.79 0.80 -2.62
N THR A 142 -3.79 1.95 -3.29
CA THR A 142 -3.43 2.05 -4.72
C THR A 142 -2.09 2.76 -4.84
N HIS A 143 -1.04 1.99 -5.11
CA HIS A 143 0.35 2.49 -5.17
C HIS A 143 0.79 2.71 -6.62
N PHE A 144 1.07 3.97 -6.95
CA PHE A 144 1.52 4.43 -8.27
C PHE A 144 3.03 4.22 -8.51
N VAL A 145 3.47 2.97 -8.37
CA VAL A 145 4.86 2.58 -8.71
C VAL A 145 5.18 2.97 -10.15
N GLY A 146 6.41 3.46 -10.37
CA GLY A 146 6.90 3.91 -11.68
C GLY A 146 6.38 5.27 -12.18
N CYS A 147 5.34 5.87 -11.56
CA CYS A 147 4.78 7.13 -12.09
C CYS A 147 5.64 8.38 -11.87
N LYS A 148 6.41 8.43 -10.76
CA LYS A 148 7.38 9.48 -10.42
C LYS A 148 6.88 10.94 -10.69
N PRO A 149 5.72 11.37 -10.17
CA PRO A 149 5.09 12.65 -10.53
C PRO A 149 5.89 13.90 -10.13
N CYS A 150 6.81 13.77 -9.16
CA CYS A 150 7.72 14.84 -8.75
C CYS A 150 9.04 14.83 -9.56
N GLY A 151 9.39 13.69 -10.16
CA GLY A 151 10.62 13.49 -10.91
C GLY A 151 10.46 13.79 -12.39
N LYS A 152 11.50 13.52 -13.19
CA LYS A 152 11.51 13.75 -14.64
C LYS A 152 11.39 12.48 -15.49
N PHE A 153 11.69 11.30 -14.93
CA PHE A 153 11.74 10.03 -15.66
C PHE A 153 10.93 8.97 -14.91
N GLY A 154 9.67 8.82 -15.31
CA GLY A 154 8.79 7.72 -14.87
C GLY A 154 8.71 6.63 -15.93
N ASP A 155 8.33 5.42 -15.50
CA ASP A 155 8.17 4.25 -16.37
C ASP A 155 6.87 4.29 -17.17
N TYR A 156 5.95 5.19 -16.81
CA TYR A 156 4.63 5.35 -17.44
C TYR A 156 4.41 6.79 -17.93
N PRO A 157 3.53 6.99 -18.93
CA PRO A 157 3.16 8.33 -19.37
C PRO A 157 2.61 9.18 -18.22
N VAL A 158 3.23 10.34 -17.97
CA VAL A 158 2.90 11.23 -16.85
C VAL A 158 1.43 11.61 -16.84
N GLU A 159 0.83 11.90 -17.99
CA GLU A 159 -0.58 12.24 -18.10
C GLU A 159 -1.50 11.12 -17.61
N ARG A 160 -1.21 9.86 -17.97
CA ARG A 160 -1.95 8.69 -17.49
C ARG A 160 -1.81 8.54 -15.98
N CYS A 161 -0.61 8.74 -15.44
CA CYS A 161 -0.35 8.68 -14.01
C CYS A 161 -1.17 9.74 -13.25
N LEU A 162 -1.04 11.02 -13.62
CA LEU A 162 -1.72 12.12 -12.94
C LEU A 162 -3.25 11.97 -13.00
N LYS A 163 -3.79 11.63 -14.18
CA LYS A 163 -5.23 11.38 -14.35
C LYS A 163 -5.74 10.27 -13.43
N ASN A 164 -4.98 9.20 -13.27
CA ASN A 164 -5.38 8.08 -12.42
C ASN A 164 -5.11 8.33 -10.94
N MET A 165 -4.12 9.15 -10.60
CA MET A 165 -3.94 9.66 -9.24
C MET A 165 -5.14 10.51 -8.81
N ASP A 166 -5.64 11.40 -9.68
CA ASP A 166 -6.87 12.17 -9.43
C ASP A 166 -8.07 11.25 -9.18
N ARG A 167 -8.20 10.19 -9.98
CA ARG A 167 -9.26 9.17 -9.81
C ARG A 167 -9.14 8.42 -8.51
N ALA A 168 -7.94 7.93 -8.17
CA ALA A 168 -7.69 7.23 -6.92
C ALA A 168 -7.93 8.12 -5.70
N PHE A 169 -7.51 9.39 -5.77
CA PHE A 169 -7.80 10.39 -4.76
C PHE A 169 -9.32 10.54 -4.57
N ASN A 170 -10.07 10.82 -5.63
CA ASN A 170 -11.52 11.01 -5.55
C ASN A 170 -12.26 9.73 -5.13
N PHE A 171 -11.75 8.54 -5.47
CA PHE A 171 -12.29 7.26 -5.02
C PHE A 171 -12.18 7.09 -3.50
N GLY A 172 -11.04 7.50 -2.94
CA GLY A 172 -10.83 7.61 -1.49
C GLY A 172 -11.68 8.72 -0.86
N ASP A 173 -11.60 9.93 -1.40
CA ASP A 173 -12.20 11.14 -0.84
C ASP A 173 -13.73 11.09 -0.85
N ASN A 174 -14.34 10.39 -1.80
CA ASN A 174 -15.78 10.11 -1.78
C ASN A 174 -16.24 9.44 -0.49
N GLN A 175 -15.46 8.52 0.07
CA GLN A 175 -15.79 7.84 1.34
C GLN A 175 -15.75 8.83 2.52
N ILE A 176 -14.95 9.90 2.42
CA ILE A 176 -14.87 10.96 3.43
C ILE A 176 -16.02 11.96 3.25
N LEU A 177 -16.22 12.47 2.03
CA LEU A 177 -17.26 13.45 1.71
C LEU A 177 -18.67 12.94 1.99
N GLN A 178 -18.92 11.63 1.84
CA GLN A 178 -20.21 11.01 2.11
C GLN A 178 -20.64 11.16 3.57
N MET A 179 -19.70 11.14 4.52
CA MET A 179 -19.98 11.44 5.93
C MET A 179 -20.66 12.81 6.08
N TYR A 180 -20.23 13.78 5.28
CA TYR A 180 -20.69 15.17 5.32
C TYR A 180 -21.78 15.50 4.28
N GLY A 181 -22.31 14.49 3.58
CA GLY A 181 -23.42 14.70 2.64
C GLY A 181 -23.00 15.19 1.25
N PHE A 182 -21.76 14.92 0.84
CA PHE A 182 -21.23 15.25 -0.49
C PHE A 182 -20.62 14.03 -1.19
N THR A 183 -20.44 14.15 -2.51
CA THR A 183 -19.64 13.24 -3.33
C THR A 183 -19.09 14.00 -4.54
N HIS A 184 -17.96 13.58 -5.09
CA HIS A 184 -17.48 14.06 -6.38
C HIS A 184 -18.52 13.83 -7.49
N LYS A 185 -18.59 14.74 -8.45
CA LYS A 185 -19.51 14.59 -9.60
C LYS A 185 -19.18 13.34 -10.44
N SER A 186 -17.90 13.01 -10.53
CA SER A 186 -17.35 11.77 -11.09
C SER A 186 -15.93 11.59 -10.53
N LEU A 187 -15.33 10.40 -10.68
CA LEU A 187 -13.95 10.17 -10.23
C LEU A 187 -12.92 11.04 -10.96
N ALA A 188 -13.25 11.64 -12.10
CA ALA A 188 -12.38 12.55 -12.83
C ALA A 188 -12.62 14.04 -12.49
N SER A 189 -13.55 14.36 -11.59
CA SER A 189 -13.95 15.74 -11.32
C SER A 189 -13.60 16.19 -9.91
N ARG A 190 -12.85 17.29 -9.80
CA ARG A 190 -12.65 18.01 -8.53
C ARG A 190 -13.92 18.65 -7.95
N ARG A 191 -15.01 18.74 -8.73
CA ARG A 191 -16.26 19.35 -8.26
C ARG A 191 -17.08 18.32 -7.48
N VAL A 192 -17.68 18.75 -6.39
CA VAL A 192 -18.59 17.93 -5.58
C VAL A 192 -20.06 18.30 -5.85
N LYS A 193 -20.97 17.40 -5.46
CA LYS A 193 -22.41 17.57 -5.41
C LYS A 193 -22.93 17.07 -4.07
N ARG A 194 -24.05 17.64 -3.62
CA ARG A 194 -24.77 17.16 -2.43
C ARG A 194 -25.43 15.81 -2.73
N ILE A 195 -25.44 14.91 -1.75
CA ILE A 195 -26.16 13.62 -1.83
C ILE A 195 -27.43 13.60 -0.98
N ARG A 196 -27.65 14.63 -0.15
CA ARG A 196 -28.83 14.82 0.68
C ARG A 196 -29.13 16.31 0.90
N ASN A 197 -30.37 16.63 1.25
CA ASN A 197 -30.77 17.97 1.66
C ASN A 197 -30.17 18.31 3.03
N GLU A 198 -30.08 19.61 3.34
CA GLU A 198 -29.74 20.07 4.68
C GLU A 198 -30.86 19.74 5.66
N THR A 199 -30.49 19.55 6.91
CA THR A 199 -31.42 19.25 8.00
C THR A 199 -31.06 20.11 9.20
N SER A 200 -32.07 20.55 9.96
CA SER A 200 -31.88 21.16 11.28
C SER A 200 -31.49 20.15 12.35
N ASN A 201 -31.58 18.84 12.05
CA ASN A 201 -31.28 17.74 12.98
C ASN A 201 -30.08 16.90 12.49
N PRO A 202 -28.85 17.47 12.44
CA PRO A 202 -27.69 16.80 11.85
C PRO A 202 -27.27 15.52 12.59
N LEU A 203 -27.56 15.41 13.89
CA LEU A 203 -27.18 14.26 14.72
C LEU A 203 -28.05 13.01 14.49
N GLU A 204 -29.23 13.18 13.90
CA GLU A 204 -30.09 12.05 13.51
C GLU A 204 -29.57 11.34 12.26
N THR A 205 -28.73 12.02 11.47
CA THR A 205 -28.12 11.47 10.26
C THR A 205 -26.86 10.69 10.63
N LYS A 206 -26.93 9.36 10.53
CA LYS A 206 -25.76 8.50 10.64
C LYS A 206 -25.10 8.33 9.29
N ASP A 207 -23.77 8.35 9.26
CA ASP A 207 -23.03 7.99 8.05
C ASP A 207 -23.06 6.47 7.84
N GLU A 208 -23.08 6.04 6.57
CA GLU A 208 -23.32 4.64 6.20
C GLU A 208 -22.28 3.66 6.75
N LEU A 209 -21.03 4.12 6.91
CA LEU A 209 -19.89 3.30 7.28
C LEU A 209 -19.51 3.44 8.76
N GLY A 210 -20.20 4.28 9.54
CA GLY A 210 -19.89 4.54 10.95
C GLY A 210 -18.52 5.22 11.19
N LEU A 211 -18.01 5.96 10.22
CA LEU A 211 -16.69 6.59 10.22
C LEU A 211 -16.67 7.96 10.92
N LEU A 212 -17.83 8.59 11.19
CA LEU A 212 -17.87 9.84 11.98
C LEU A 212 -17.48 9.60 13.45
N HIS A 213 -17.95 8.48 14.02
CA HIS A 213 -17.73 8.10 15.42
C HIS A 213 -17.30 6.62 15.53
N PRO A 214 -16.14 6.25 14.97
CA PRO A 214 -15.74 4.86 14.86
C PRO A 214 -15.13 4.33 16.15
N ALA A 215 -15.21 3.01 16.35
CA ALA A 215 -14.68 2.33 17.53
C ALA A 215 -13.16 2.55 17.72
N PHE A 216 -12.39 2.67 16.64
CA PHE A 216 -10.94 2.91 16.69
C PHE A 216 -10.56 4.30 17.23
N LYS A 217 -11.53 5.20 17.45
CA LYS A 217 -11.35 6.49 18.13
C LYS A 217 -12.00 6.54 19.52
N ALA A 218 -12.62 5.45 19.97
CA ALA A 218 -13.27 5.42 21.26
C ALA A 218 -12.25 5.67 22.37
N VAL A 219 -12.48 6.71 23.17
CA VAL A 219 -11.68 6.99 24.37
C VAL A 219 -12.04 5.91 25.39
N LYS A 220 -11.07 5.09 25.79
CA LYS A 220 -11.23 4.21 26.94
C LYS A 220 -11.41 5.08 28.18
N THR A 221 -12.63 5.22 28.65
CA THR A 221 -12.91 5.80 29.96
C THR A 221 -12.53 4.77 31.01
N SER A 222 -11.48 5.08 31.78
CA SER A 222 -11.11 4.30 32.96
C SER A 222 -12.33 4.26 33.88
N THR A 223 -12.87 3.07 34.12
CA THR A 223 -13.82 2.79 35.20
C THR A 223 -13.11 1.97 36.25
#